data_AF-A0A6A0BCH6-F1
#
_entry.id   AF-A0A6A0BCH6-F1
#
_cell.length_a   1.000
_cell.length_b   1.000
_cell.length_c   1.000
_cell.angle_alpha   90.00
_cell.angle_beta   90.00
_cell.angle_gamma   90.00
#
_symmetry.space_group_name_H-M   'P 1'
#
loop_
_entity.id
_entity.type
_entity.pdbx_description
1 polymer ?
#
loop_
_entity_poly.entity_id
_entity_poly.type
_entity_poly.pdbx_seq_one_letter_code
_entity_poly.pdbx_strand_id
1 'polypeptide(L)' 'MWKLLIDKKMSMFDLRKATKIAPNTMTKIRKEQTVNLEILCRICEVLDCDFGDIVTYQKEEKIKCL' A
#
# COMPACT_ATOMS: atom_id res chain seq x y z
N MET A 1 -5.52 3.59 -2.33
CA MET A 1 -4.46 2.98 -3.19
C MET A 1 -4.91 2.46 -4.56
N TRP A 2 -5.80 1.48 -4.70
CA TRP A 2 -6.09 0.84 -6.02
C TRP A 2 -6.56 1.80 -7.12
N LYS A 3 -7.31 2.85 -6.77
CA LYS A 3 -7.73 3.90 -7.71
C LYS A 3 -6.55 4.72 -8.26
N LEU A 4 -5.59 5.09 -7.40
CA LEU A 4 -4.37 5.82 -7.81
C LEU A 4 -3.55 5.07 -8.85
N LEU A 5 -3.51 3.73 -8.76
CA LEU A 5 -2.80 2.91 -9.75
C LEU A 5 -3.47 2.98 -11.13
N ILE A 6 -4.80 3.03 -11.17
CA ILE A 6 -5.56 3.19 -12.41
C ILE A 6 -5.30 4.59 -12.99
N ASP A 7 -5.36 5.63 -12.14
CA ASP A 7 -5.14 7.02 -12.56
C ASP A 7 -3.75 7.22 -13.17
N LYS A 8 -2.74 6.53 -12.62
CA LYS A 8 -1.36 6.55 -13.12
C LYS A 8 -1.06 5.52 -14.21
N LYS A 9 -2.06 4.76 -14.67
CA LYS A 9 -1.89 3.64 -15.62
C LYS A 9 -0.76 2.67 -15.23
N MET A 10 -0.58 2.44 -13.92
CA MET A 10 0.43 1.54 -13.39
C MET A 10 -0.21 0.25 -12.91
N SER A 11 0.34 -0.89 -13.35
CA SER A 11 -0.01 -2.17 -12.73
C SER A 11 0.73 -2.35 -11.39
N MET A 12 0.27 -3.28 -10.56
CA MET A 12 1.00 -3.70 -9.36
C MET A 12 2.42 -4.22 -9.68
N PHE A 13 2.63 -4.75 -10.88
CA PHE A 13 3.95 -5.17 -11.33
C PHE A 13 4.85 -3.96 -11.60
N ASP A 14 4.31 -2.93 -12.24
CA ASP A 14 5.05 -1.68 -12.52
C ASP A 14 5.37 -0.95 -11.22
N LEU A 15 4.42 -0.90 -10.29
CA LEU A 15 4.65 -0.35 -8.95
C LEU A 15 5.82 -1.05 -8.26
N ARG A 16 5.84 -2.40 -8.27
CA ARG A 16 6.95 -3.18 -7.69
C ARG A 16 8.29 -2.85 -8.34
N LYS A 17 8.31 -2.70 -9.66
CA LYS A 17 9.52 -2.40 -10.43
C LYS A 17 10.03 -0.98 -10.13
N ALA A 18 9.13 0.00 -10.06
CA ALA A 18 9.46 1.39 -9.76
C ALA A 18 9.97 1.58 -8.32
N THR A 19 9.29 0.96 -7.36
CA THR A 19 9.62 1.07 -5.92
C THR A 19 10.77 0.14 -5.46
N LYS A 20 11.20 -0.78 -6.34
CA LYS A 20 12.20 -1.83 -6.06
C LYS A 20 11.85 -2.65 -4.81
N ILE A 21 10.56 -2.89 -4.59
CA ILE A 21 10.07 -3.65 -3.45
C ILE A 21 10.31 -5.14 -3.67
N ALA A 22 10.81 -5.81 -2.63
CA ALA A 22 11.00 -7.25 -2.63
C ALA A 22 9.65 -8.00 -2.78
N PRO A 23 9.62 -9.16 -3.47
CA PRO A 23 8.36 -9.88 -3.75
C PRO A 23 7.56 -10.22 -2.50
N ASN A 24 8.25 -10.55 -1.40
CA ASN A 24 7.63 -10.87 -0.11
C ASN A 24 6.78 -9.72 0.43
N THR A 25 7.27 -8.48 0.37
CA THR A 25 6.53 -7.31 0.82
C THR A 25 5.40 -6.97 -0.13
N MET A 26 5.58 -7.16 -1.45
CA MET A 26 4.49 -6.96 -2.39
C MET A 26 3.30 -7.90 -2.10
N THR A 27 3.57 -9.13 -1.66
CA THR A 27 2.53 -10.05 -1.19
C THR A 27 1.83 -9.52 0.07
N LYS A 28 2.57 -8.91 1.02
CA LYS A 28 1.97 -8.28 2.21
C LYS A 28 1.03 -7.13 1.82
N ILE A 29 1.44 -6.27 0.89
CA ILE A 29 0.61 -5.16 0.38
C ILE A 29 -0.68 -5.70 -0.25
N ARG A 30 -0.60 -6.76 -1.07
CA ARG A 30 -1.80 -7.40 -1.66
C ARG A 30 -2.74 -8.01 -0.62
N LYS A 31 -2.20 -8.50 0.50
CA LYS A 31 -2.96 -9.09 1.60
C LYS A 31 -3.36 -8.06 2.66
N GLU A 32 -3.14 -6.77 2.39
CA GLU A 32 -3.44 -5.66 3.32
C GLU A 32 -2.77 -5.86 4.70
N GLN A 33 -1.60 -6.48 4.71
CA GLN A 33 -0.81 -6.73 5.90
C GLN A 33 0.14 -5.57 6.20
N THR A 34 0.66 -5.54 7.42
CA THR A 34 1.63 -4.55 7.87
C THR A 34 2.91 -4.58 7.04
N VAL A 35 3.33 -3.39 6.62
CA VAL A 35 4.57 -3.13 5.88
C VAL A 35 5.39 -2.07 6.61
N ASN A 36 6.69 -2.00 6.29
CA ASN A 36 7.57 -1.00 6.89
C ASN A 36 7.26 0.40 6.34
N LEU A 37 7.43 1.43 7.17
CA LEU A 37 7.17 2.83 6.78
C LEU A 37 8.03 3.27 5.59
N GLU A 38 9.29 2.81 5.53
CA GLU A 38 10.20 3.10 4.42
C GLU A 38 9.63 2.67 3.05
N ILE A 39 8.90 1.55 3.04
CA ILE A 39 8.27 1.04 1.82
C ILE A 39 7.10 1.93 1.41
N LEU A 40 6.34 2.42 2.38
CA LEU A 40 5.27 3.37 2.14
C LEU A 40 5.84 4.69 1.58
N CYS A 41 6.96 5.20 2.12
CA CYS A 41 7.61 6.40 1.57
C CYS A 41 7.95 6.24 0.09
N ARG A 42 8.56 5.12 -0.30
CA ARG A 42 8.91 4.84 -1.70
C ARG A 42 7.68 4.74 -2.61
N ILE A 43 6.58 4.18 -2.09
CA ILE A 43 5.32 4.12 -2.83
C ILE A 43 4.76 5.54 -3.01
N CYS A 44 4.76 6.35 -1.96
CA CYS A 44 4.34 7.76 -2.01
C CYS A 44 5.16 8.57 -3.01
N GLU A 45 6.49 8.40 -3.04
CA GLU A 45 7.36 9.07 -4.02
C GLU A 45 7.05 8.66 -5.46
N VAL A 46 6.82 7.36 -5.71
CA VAL A 46 6.49 6.87 -7.07
C VAL A 46 5.09 7.29 -7.50
N LEU A 47 4.14 7.27 -6.57
CA LEU A 47 2.75 7.63 -6.82
C LEU A 47 2.47 9.11 -6.63
N ASP A 48 3.46 9.92 -6.27
CA ASP A 48 3.35 11.36 -5.97
C ASP A 48 2.09 11.66 -5.13
N CYS A 49 1.96 10.95 -4.01
CA CYS A 49 0.80 11.01 -3.11
C CYS A 49 1.24 11.04 -1.65
N ASP A 50 0.32 11.39 -0.75
CA ASP A 50 0.59 11.36 0.70
C ASP A 50 0.09 10.05 1.32
N PHE A 51 0.49 9.77 2.56
CA PHE A 51 0.08 8.55 3.27
C PHE A 51 -1.43 8.45 3.43
N GLY A 52 -2.14 9.57 3.55
CA GLY A 52 -3.60 9.61 3.67
C GLY A 52 -4.35 9.00 2.47
N ASP A 53 -3.72 8.96 1.30
CA ASP A 53 -4.34 8.43 0.07
C ASP A 53 -4.18 6.90 -0.07
N ILE A 54 -3.23 6.32 0.67
CA ILE A 54 -2.83 4.92 0.54
C ILE A 54 -2.94 4.10 1.84
N VAL A 55 -2.90 4.75 3.00
CA VAL A 55 -3.01 4.12 4.33
C VAL A 55 -4.30 4.55 4.98
N THR A 56 -5.06 3.57 5.50
CA THR A 56 -6.23 3.82 6.34
C THR A 56 -6.04 3.09 7.65
N TYR A 57 -6.13 3.81 8.75
CA TYR A 57 -6.16 3.19 10.07
C TYR A 57 -7.58 2.66 10.33
N GLN A 58 -7.74 1.33 10.39
CA GLN A 58 -8.95 0.72 10.92
C GLN A 58 -8.73 0.37 12.39
N LYS A 59 -9.54 0.99 13.25
CA LYS A 59 -9.64 0.56 14.64
C LYS A 59 -10.31 -0.81 14.64
N GLU A 60 -9.65 -1.83 15.17
CA GLU A 60 -10.34 -3.10 15.41
C GLU A 60 -11.50 -2.85 16.38
N GLU A 61 -12.72 -2.87 15.85
CA GLU A 61 -13.89 -3.02 16.70
C GLU A 61 -13.80 -4.42 17.29
N LYS A 62 -13.38 -4.49 18.56
CA LYS A 62 -13.60 -5.70 19.35
C LYS A 62 -15.09 -5.98 19.28
N ILE A 63 -15.49 -6.99 18.51
CA ILE A 63 -16.81 -7.59 18.61
C ILE A 63 -16.98 -7.93 20.08
N LYS A 64 -17.79 -7.13 20.79
CA LYS A 64 -18.29 -7.54 22.09
C LYS A 64 -19.16 -8.75 21.79
N CYS A 65 -18.64 -9.94 22.09
CA CYS A 65 -19.54 -11.05 22.42
C CYS A 65 -20.35 -10.58 23.63
N LEU A 66 -21.59 -10.17 23.35
CA LEU A 66 -22.69 -10.05 24.31
C LEU A 66 -23.51 -11.32 24.22
#